data_AF-A0A8J2RDT2-F1
#
_entry.id   AF-A0A8J2RDT2-F1
#
_cell.length_a   1.000
_cell.length_b   1.000
_cell.length_c   1.000
_cell.angle_alpha   90.00
_cell.angle_beta   90.00
_cell.angle_gamma   90.00
#
_symmetry.space_group_name_H-M   'P 1'
#
loop_
_entity.id
_entity.type
_entity.pdbx_description
1 polymer ?
#
loop_
_entity_poly.entity_id
_entity_poly.type
_entity_poly.pdbx_seq_one_letter_code
_entity_poly.pdbx_strand_id
1 'polypeptide(L)'
;MACAIPTPHTPVHITRTNNKVRVPIPLPPSIRCGHQSCRGKRGSGPWTGEDRKKQLLDHLKLKHPENGVLNPIFFCTKCRLEFNNFITAGRHGRKCSGEANSISSSLDLTLRSVGANSSISSGRRSSVRTVFPTPEIDGSKLILLYPGVPCQCPRCGWVTLTTKCNAMHSMARHLETRHSLRLEKFWRCSKCGFIEDGIKMRVHDLKCRPPASHPPATCISSEPTLSTPTSLSSQSEANTSEHSSPHEATPPTSHQEEDQDAEDAPNESWLFTLPHHDAEDASRVEDVESPIDSDASLPASIASIPSEPSSPEQSLPSALTPSTSTEANSRRVAAALAIDQSTKDIGRLTSCRTDLQHEDWKYLHRARLDLLPLRGYTWSSFDNKSCRHCGESSENGFHVLNNCKVNLTLATQRHDAVLELLFKLLTRKGYAATINRELPESRLRPDVELQVSGSRLMIDVAISYDHSENLEAAYTRKVLKYEHLGQVQPLVVGSLGSWYPLNEDIRSLLAIDHRSWSAFRRKSRLAAIKGSMEMSLKILRTKIY
;
A
#
# COMPACT_ATOMS: atom_id res chain seq x y z
N MET A 1 -28.99 49.64 -3.26
CA MET A 1 -27.68 49.22 -3.84
C MET A 1 -27.80 47.78 -4.30
N ALA A 2 -27.51 47.47 -5.57
CA ALA A 2 -27.49 46.10 -6.07
C ALA A 2 -26.05 45.54 -5.99
N CYS A 3 -25.88 44.33 -5.44
CA CYS A 3 -24.58 43.66 -5.50
C CYS A 3 -24.36 43.07 -6.90
N ALA A 4 -23.33 43.54 -7.60
CA ALA A 4 -22.92 42.97 -8.87
C ALA A 4 -22.55 41.48 -8.71
N ILE A 5 -23.04 40.64 -9.62
CA ILE A 5 -22.68 39.22 -9.67
C ILE A 5 -21.27 39.12 -10.28
N PRO A 6 -20.28 38.51 -9.61
CA PRO A 6 -18.92 38.43 -10.14
C PRO A 6 -18.85 37.53 -11.37
N THR A 7 -18.08 37.94 -12.37
CA THR A 7 -17.84 37.19 -13.61
C THR A 7 -17.10 35.86 -13.32
N PRO A 8 -17.35 34.80 -14.11
CA PRO A 8 -16.98 33.41 -13.78
C PRO A 8 -15.47 33.12 -13.66
N HIS A 9 -14.61 34.07 -14.01
CA HIS A 9 -13.14 33.93 -13.93
C HIS A 9 -12.52 34.68 -12.73
N THR A 10 -13.31 35.45 -11.98
CA THR A 10 -12.80 36.20 -10.81
C THR A 10 -12.43 35.23 -9.66
N PRO A 11 -11.17 35.18 -9.19
CA PRO A 11 -10.79 34.31 -8.10
C PRO A 11 -11.49 34.70 -6.80
N VAL A 12 -12.11 33.74 -6.11
CA VAL A 12 -12.82 34.05 -4.85
C VAL A 12 -11.80 34.24 -3.74
N HIS A 13 -11.74 35.45 -3.21
CA HIS A 13 -10.96 35.77 -2.02
C HIS A 13 -11.65 35.22 -0.78
N ILE A 14 -10.93 34.38 -0.03
CA ILE A 14 -11.40 33.91 1.28
C ILE A 14 -11.21 35.01 2.31
N THR A 15 -12.32 35.56 2.79
CA THR A 15 -12.33 36.59 3.83
C THR A 15 -12.22 35.99 5.23
N ARG A 16 -11.46 36.67 6.09
CA ARG A 16 -11.34 36.38 7.53
C ARG A 16 -12.32 37.25 8.29
N THR A 17 -13.05 36.66 9.24
CA THR A 17 -13.91 37.38 10.19
C THR A 17 -13.80 36.67 11.53
N ASN A 18 -13.56 37.40 12.62
CA ASN A 18 -13.58 36.94 14.02
C ASN A 18 -12.88 35.57 14.22
N ASN A 19 -11.58 35.50 13.85
CA ASN A 19 -10.71 34.31 13.85
C ASN A 19 -11.23 33.06 13.10
N LYS A 20 -12.28 33.19 12.29
CA LYS A 20 -12.83 32.12 11.45
C LYS A 20 -12.49 32.37 9.98
N VAL A 21 -11.98 31.32 9.33
CA VAL A 21 -11.74 31.28 7.88
C VAL A 21 -13.02 30.76 7.21
N ARG A 22 -13.68 31.60 6.40
CA ARG A 22 -14.95 31.27 5.75
C ARG A 22 -14.71 30.69 4.35
N VAL A 23 -14.89 29.38 4.19
CA VAL A 23 -14.64 28.67 2.93
C VAL A 23 -15.96 28.42 2.17
N PRO A 24 -16.14 28.94 0.95
CA PRO A 24 -17.38 28.77 0.18
C PRO A 24 -17.55 27.33 -0.33
N ILE A 25 -18.79 26.85 -0.39
CA ILE A 25 -19.18 25.55 -0.94
C ILE A 25 -20.34 25.71 -1.94
N PRO A 26 -20.24 25.17 -3.18
CA PRO A 26 -19.11 24.41 -3.73
C PRO A 26 -17.80 25.22 -3.80
N LEU A 27 -16.65 24.54 -3.74
CA LEU A 27 -15.35 25.19 -3.86
C LEU A 27 -15.23 25.79 -5.28
N PRO A 28 -15.01 27.10 -5.44
CA PRO A 28 -14.89 27.72 -6.75
C PRO A 28 -13.68 27.16 -7.52
N PRO A 29 -13.63 27.28 -8.86
CA PRO A 29 -12.55 26.70 -9.68
C PRO A 29 -11.15 27.22 -9.32
N SER A 30 -11.08 28.46 -8.81
CA SER A 30 -9.88 29.20 -8.45
C SER A 30 -10.07 29.84 -7.08
N ILE A 31 -9.14 29.58 -6.16
CA ILE A 31 -9.14 30.09 -4.78
C ILE A 31 -7.85 30.87 -4.52
N ARG A 32 -7.92 32.05 -3.90
CA ARG A 32 -6.74 32.79 -3.40
C ARG A 32 -6.88 33.10 -1.92
N CYS A 33 -5.75 33.20 -1.23
CA CYS A 33 -5.73 33.78 0.12
C CYS A 33 -6.21 35.25 0.05
N GLY A 34 -7.16 35.62 0.91
CA GLY A 34 -7.63 37.01 1.02
C GLY A 34 -6.72 37.92 1.83
N HIS A 35 -5.74 37.35 2.56
CA HIS A 35 -4.91 38.10 3.51
C HIS A 35 -4.01 39.11 2.80
N GLN A 36 -3.93 40.33 3.33
CA GLN A 36 -3.22 41.45 2.70
C GLN A 36 -1.72 41.14 2.55
N SER A 37 -1.10 40.53 3.56
CA SER A 37 0.31 40.10 3.54
C SER A 37 0.64 38.99 2.53
N CYS A 38 -0.36 38.39 1.87
CA CYS A 38 -0.23 37.33 0.87
C CYS A 38 -0.51 37.77 -0.57
N ARG A 39 -1.01 39.00 -0.79
CA ARG A 39 -1.23 39.55 -2.14
C ARG A 39 0.10 39.57 -2.91
N GLY A 40 0.08 39.11 -4.15
CA GLY A 40 1.25 39.05 -5.04
C GLY A 40 2.30 37.97 -4.72
N LYS A 41 2.27 37.31 -3.55
CA LYS A 41 3.32 36.36 -3.15
C LYS A 41 3.15 34.98 -3.80
N ARG A 42 4.25 34.41 -4.31
CA ARG A 42 4.31 33.03 -4.84
C ARG A 42 3.79 32.05 -3.76
N GLY A 43 2.83 31.20 -4.13
CA GLY A 43 2.22 30.22 -3.21
C GLY A 43 0.99 30.69 -2.41
N SER A 44 0.37 31.84 -2.72
CA SER A 44 -0.91 32.31 -2.11
C SER A 44 -2.18 32.03 -2.94
N GLY A 45 -2.04 31.20 -3.97
CA GLY A 45 -3.04 30.98 -5.02
C GLY A 45 -2.78 31.81 -6.28
N PRO A 46 -3.49 31.54 -7.39
CA PRO A 46 -4.73 30.78 -7.46
C PRO A 46 -4.50 29.28 -7.37
N TRP A 47 -5.18 28.61 -6.43
CA TRP A 47 -5.21 27.16 -6.34
C TRP A 47 -6.35 26.61 -7.18
N THR A 48 -6.02 25.67 -8.07
CA THR A 48 -6.91 25.02 -9.05
C THR A 48 -6.80 23.50 -8.93
N GLY A 49 -7.55 22.74 -9.75
CA GLY A 49 -7.55 21.28 -9.69
C GLY A 49 -8.23 20.70 -8.42
N GLU A 50 -8.12 19.39 -8.20
CA GLU A 50 -8.82 18.71 -7.10
C GLU A 50 -8.23 19.07 -5.71
N ASP A 51 -6.91 19.16 -5.61
CA ASP A 51 -6.18 19.40 -4.35
C ASP A 51 -6.24 20.85 -3.84
N ARG A 52 -6.95 21.77 -4.52
CA ARG A 52 -7.08 23.18 -4.10
C ARG A 52 -7.57 23.36 -2.66
N LYS A 53 -8.28 22.37 -2.10
CA LYS A 53 -8.64 22.31 -0.67
C LYS A 53 -7.42 22.06 0.24
N LYS A 54 -6.57 21.10 -0.10
CA LYS A 54 -5.36 20.77 0.67
C LYS A 54 -4.38 21.94 0.64
N GLN A 55 -4.10 22.45 -0.57
CA GLN A 55 -3.19 23.57 -0.80
C GLN A 55 -3.60 24.82 0.00
N LEU A 56 -4.89 25.16 0.02
CA LEU A 56 -5.45 26.22 0.87
C LEU A 56 -5.18 25.98 2.37
N LEU A 57 -5.51 24.78 2.89
CA LEU A 57 -5.40 24.48 4.31
C LEU A 57 -3.94 24.43 4.78
N ASP A 58 -3.03 23.93 3.96
CA ASP A 58 -1.62 23.86 4.28
C ASP A 58 -0.95 25.25 4.16
N HIS A 59 -1.36 26.09 3.19
CA HIS A 59 -0.98 27.51 3.17
C HIS A 59 -1.42 28.26 4.44
N LEU A 60 -2.68 28.06 4.87
CA LEU A 60 -3.20 28.71 6.08
C LEU A 60 -2.41 28.31 7.34
N LYS A 61 -1.99 27.05 7.48
CA LYS A 61 -1.10 26.63 8.57
C LYS A 61 0.29 27.27 8.48
N LEU A 62 0.89 27.27 7.28
CA LEU A 62 2.31 27.62 7.07
C LEU A 62 2.58 29.12 6.99
N LYS A 63 1.57 29.93 6.62
CA LYS A 63 1.73 31.39 6.41
C LYS A 63 0.84 32.25 7.31
N HIS A 64 -0.01 31.64 8.13
CA HIS A 64 -0.82 32.31 9.16
C HIS A 64 -0.82 31.57 10.52
N PRO A 65 0.31 31.02 11.02
CA PRO A 65 0.35 30.27 12.28
C PRO A 65 0.00 31.11 13.53
N GLU A 66 0.19 32.43 13.48
CA GLU A 66 -0.04 33.39 14.57
C GLU A 66 -1.52 33.53 15.02
N ASN A 67 -2.41 32.72 14.45
CA ASN A 67 -3.86 32.81 14.61
C ASN A 67 -4.48 31.58 15.30
N GLY A 68 -3.64 30.73 15.88
CA GLY A 68 -4.04 29.50 16.59
C GLY A 68 -4.53 28.39 15.66
N VAL A 69 -5.22 27.40 16.22
CA VAL A 69 -5.82 26.30 15.44
C VAL A 69 -7.02 26.82 14.66
N LEU A 70 -6.75 27.32 13.45
CA LEU A 70 -7.75 27.81 12.50
C LEU A 70 -8.74 26.70 12.16
N ASN A 71 -9.91 26.70 12.81
CA ASN A 71 -11.05 25.86 12.46
C ASN A 71 -11.78 26.47 11.25
N PRO A 72 -11.67 25.90 10.04
CA PRO A 72 -12.33 26.44 8.85
C PRO A 72 -13.84 26.21 8.94
N ILE A 73 -14.61 27.28 8.77
CA ILE A 73 -16.06 27.20 8.62
C ILE A 73 -16.39 27.15 7.13
N PHE A 74 -17.02 26.06 6.71
CA PHE A 74 -17.49 25.87 5.36
C PHE A 74 -18.91 26.41 5.27
N PHE A 75 -19.23 27.29 4.31
CA PHE A 75 -20.57 27.84 4.16
C PHE A 75 -21.12 27.60 2.75
N CYS A 76 -22.41 27.30 2.63
CA CYS A 76 -23.04 27.16 1.32
C CYS A 76 -23.24 28.55 0.69
N THR A 77 -22.78 28.74 -0.55
CA THR A 77 -22.92 30.03 -1.25
C THR A 77 -24.38 30.45 -1.49
N LYS A 78 -25.27 29.46 -1.71
CA LYS A 78 -26.68 29.66 -2.05
C LYS A 78 -27.59 29.94 -0.84
N CYS A 79 -27.53 29.14 0.22
CA CYS A 79 -28.40 29.28 1.41
C CYS A 79 -27.69 29.88 2.65
N ARG A 80 -26.38 30.15 2.58
CA ARG A 80 -25.53 30.70 3.66
C ARG A 80 -25.37 29.86 4.93
N LEU A 81 -25.99 28.69 5.04
CA LEU A 81 -25.76 27.75 6.16
C LEU A 81 -24.27 27.42 6.33
N GLU A 82 -23.84 27.42 7.61
CA GLU A 82 -22.46 27.18 8.05
C GLU A 82 -22.26 25.75 8.57
N PHE A 83 -21.05 25.22 8.38
CA PHE A 83 -20.69 23.85 8.70
C PHE A 83 -19.24 23.77 9.20
N ASN A 84 -19.03 23.15 10.37
CA ASN A 84 -17.70 22.85 10.91
C ASN A 84 -17.01 21.65 10.19
N ASN A 85 -17.61 21.11 9.13
CA ASN A 85 -17.10 19.94 8.42
C ASN A 85 -17.37 20.01 6.91
N PHE A 86 -16.28 19.96 6.12
CA PHE A 86 -16.29 20.02 4.66
C PHE A 86 -17.17 18.94 4.00
N ILE A 87 -17.23 17.72 4.55
CA ILE A 87 -17.99 16.62 3.96
C ILE A 87 -19.50 16.87 4.15
N THR A 88 -19.91 17.36 5.32
CA THR A 88 -21.30 17.79 5.58
C THR A 88 -21.67 18.94 4.66
N ALA A 89 -20.81 19.96 4.57
CA ALA A 89 -21.02 21.11 3.71
C ALA A 89 -21.14 20.71 2.22
N GLY A 90 -20.25 19.86 1.72
CA GLY A 90 -20.27 19.40 0.33
C GLY A 90 -21.46 18.51 -0.02
N ARG A 91 -21.97 17.71 0.93
CA ARG A 91 -23.25 16.98 0.77
C ARG A 91 -24.44 17.93 0.72
N HIS A 92 -24.43 18.96 1.57
CA HIS A 92 -25.46 20.00 1.54
C HIS A 92 -25.40 20.80 0.23
N GLY A 93 -24.22 21.24 -0.20
CA GLY A 93 -24.01 22.03 -1.41
C GLY A 93 -24.64 21.40 -2.65
N ARG A 94 -24.40 20.10 -2.89
CA ARG A 94 -25.02 19.36 -4.01
C ARG A 94 -26.55 19.22 -3.91
N LYS A 95 -27.11 19.16 -2.70
CA LYS A 95 -28.57 19.20 -2.52
C LYS A 95 -29.13 20.61 -2.73
N CYS A 96 -28.37 21.64 -2.36
CA CYS A 96 -28.80 23.02 -2.42
C CYS A 96 -28.70 23.60 -3.84
N SER A 97 -27.66 23.25 -4.61
CA SER A 97 -27.49 23.69 -6.00
C SER A 97 -28.71 23.34 -6.86
N GLY A 98 -29.28 22.15 -6.66
CA GLY A 98 -30.35 21.59 -7.48
C GLY A 98 -29.84 20.56 -8.50
N GLU A 99 -28.54 20.25 -8.47
CA GLU A 99 -27.92 19.23 -9.33
C GLU A 99 -28.42 17.84 -8.94
N ALA A 100 -29.43 17.35 -9.67
CA ALA A 100 -29.91 15.98 -9.53
C ALA A 100 -28.77 14.99 -9.81
N ASN A 101 -28.39 14.21 -8.79
CA ASN A 101 -27.20 13.36 -8.87
C ASN A 101 -27.37 12.29 -9.97
N SER A 102 -26.42 12.22 -10.90
CA SER A 102 -26.28 11.11 -11.87
C SER A 102 -26.01 9.74 -11.22
N ILE A 103 -25.91 9.67 -9.88
CA ILE A 103 -25.79 8.44 -9.09
C ILE A 103 -26.88 7.42 -9.42
N SER A 104 -28.04 7.84 -9.95
CA SER A 104 -29.10 6.92 -10.42
C SER A 104 -28.62 5.90 -11.45
N SER A 105 -27.79 6.29 -12.43
CA SER A 105 -27.27 5.34 -13.44
C SER A 105 -26.16 4.43 -12.89
N SER A 106 -25.43 4.90 -11.87
CA SER A 106 -24.47 4.06 -11.14
C SER A 106 -25.16 3.03 -10.23
N LEU A 107 -26.35 3.33 -9.72
CA LEU A 107 -27.21 2.35 -9.03
C LEU A 107 -27.64 1.22 -9.97
N ASP A 108 -28.19 1.57 -11.15
CA ASP A 108 -28.63 0.59 -12.16
C ASP A 108 -27.52 -0.37 -12.58
N LEU A 109 -26.31 0.16 -12.86
CA LEU A 109 -25.15 -0.66 -13.23
C LEU A 109 -24.72 -1.61 -12.10
N THR A 110 -24.88 -1.21 -10.84
CA THR A 110 -24.54 -2.07 -9.69
C THR A 110 -25.59 -3.17 -9.51
N LEU A 111 -26.88 -2.84 -9.61
CA LEU A 111 -27.98 -3.79 -9.42
C LEU A 111 -28.04 -4.86 -10.52
N ARG A 112 -27.75 -4.50 -11.78
CA ARG A 112 -27.64 -5.45 -12.91
C ARG A 112 -26.59 -6.54 -12.72
N SER A 113 -25.58 -6.32 -11.87
CA SER A 113 -24.52 -7.31 -11.60
C SER A 113 -24.89 -8.39 -10.57
N VAL A 114 -26.08 -8.29 -9.95
CA VAL A 114 -26.53 -9.20 -8.87
C VAL A 114 -27.79 -10.01 -9.25
N GLY A 115 -28.54 -9.58 -10.26
CA GLY A 115 -29.74 -10.26 -10.75
C GLY A 115 -29.61 -10.72 -12.19
N ALA A 116 -29.10 -11.95 -12.40
CA ALA A 116 -28.98 -12.58 -13.70
C ALA A 116 -29.45 -14.05 -13.64
N ASN A 117 -30.77 -14.26 -13.69
CA ASN A 117 -31.45 -15.47 -14.17
C ASN A 117 -32.98 -15.31 -14.12
N SER A 118 -33.52 -14.48 -15.02
CA SER A 118 -34.96 -14.42 -15.33
C SER A 118 -35.19 -13.69 -16.65
N SER A 119 -35.58 -14.41 -17.69
CA SER A 119 -36.12 -13.84 -18.94
C SER A 119 -37.57 -13.37 -18.75
N ILE A 120 -38.00 -12.31 -19.47
CA ILE A 120 -39.33 -12.12 -20.11
C ILE A 120 -39.64 -10.63 -20.41
N SER A 121 -40.25 -10.40 -21.58
CA SER A 121 -41.02 -9.25 -22.14
C SER A 121 -40.78 -7.80 -21.68
N SER A 122 -40.76 -6.89 -22.66
CA SER A 122 -40.93 -5.44 -22.48
C SER A 122 -42.36 -5.04 -22.05
N GLY A 123 -42.49 -4.48 -20.85
CA GLY A 123 -43.74 -3.91 -20.31
C GLY A 123 -43.54 -2.53 -19.66
N ARG A 124 -44.64 -1.78 -19.46
CA ARG A 124 -44.65 -0.41 -18.92
C ARG A 124 -43.80 -0.26 -17.65
N ARG A 125 -42.91 0.75 -17.61
CA ARG A 125 -42.10 1.09 -16.43
C ARG A 125 -42.96 1.67 -15.30
N SER A 126 -43.42 0.82 -14.38
CA SER A 126 -43.76 1.24 -13.03
C SER A 126 -42.47 1.56 -12.25
N SER A 127 -42.53 2.52 -11.32
CA SER A 127 -41.38 2.88 -10.49
C SER A 127 -41.20 1.87 -9.36
N VAL A 128 -40.41 0.82 -9.61
CA VAL A 128 -40.08 -0.21 -8.62
C VAL A 128 -39.26 0.42 -7.50
N ARG A 129 -39.90 0.72 -6.37
CA ARG A 129 -39.22 1.18 -5.15
C ARG A 129 -38.27 0.09 -4.67
N THR A 130 -36.96 0.33 -4.72
CA THR A 130 -35.96 -0.56 -4.13
C THR A 130 -36.17 -0.64 -2.61
N VAL A 131 -36.73 -1.75 -2.14
CA VAL A 131 -36.86 -2.04 -0.70
C VAL A 131 -35.51 -2.52 -0.19
N PHE A 132 -34.92 -1.78 0.74
CA PHE A 132 -33.69 -2.18 1.42
C PHE A 132 -34.06 -2.95 2.70
N PRO A 133 -33.46 -4.12 2.97
CA PRO A 133 -33.73 -4.85 4.21
C PRO A 133 -33.36 -4.01 5.44
N THR A 134 -34.21 -4.09 6.47
CA THR A 134 -34.01 -3.42 7.75
C THR A 134 -33.23 -4.36 8.68
N PRO A 135 -32.11 -3.93 9.29
CA PRO A 135 -31.45 -4.69 10.35
C PRO A 135 -32.33 -4.82 11.58
N GLU A 136 -32.27 -5.99 12.21
CA GLU A 136 -32.98 -6.29 13.44
C GLU A 136 -32.17 -5.82 14.64
N ILE A 137 -32.86 -5.38 15.70
CA ILE A 137 -32.25 -4.99 16.97
C ILE A 137 -32.91 -5.83 18.08
N ASP A 138 -32.16 -6.79 18.61
CA ASP A 138 -32.56 -7.71 19.68
C ASP A 138 -31.82 -7.30 20.97
N GLY A 139 -32.49 -6.54 21.84
CA GLY A 139 -31.89 -6.02 23.07
C GLY A 139 -30.62 -5.20 22.79
N SER A 140 -29.46 -5.73 23.21
CA SER A 140 -28.12 -5.16 23.00
C SER A 140 -27.52 -5.47 21.61
N LYS A 141 -28.16 -6.31 20.79
CA LYS A 141 -27.59 -6.85 19.54
C LYS A 141 -28.13 -6.13 18.31
N LEU A 142 -27.24 -5.90 17.34
CA LEU A 142 -27.54 -5.48 15.98
C LEU A 142 -27.32 -6.67 15.04
N ILE A 143 -28.37 -7.13 14.37
CA ILE A 143 -28.35 -8.31 13.52
C ILE A 143 -28.53 -7.90 12.04
N LEU A 144 -27.53 -8.21 11.21
CA LEU A 144 -27.57 -7.97 9.75
C LEU A 144 -27.51 -9.28 8.96
N LEU A 145 -28.16 -9.33 7.79
CA LEU A 145 -28.04 -10.47 6.87
C LEU A 145 -26.60 -10.65 6.36
N TYR A 146 -26.15 -11.90 6.32
CA TYR A 146 -24.86 -12.31 5.75
C TYR A 146 -25.06 -13.07 4.43
N PRO A 147 -24.28 -12.75 3.37
CA PRO A 147 -23.28 -11.69 3.29
C PRO A 147 -23.90 -10.30 3.28
N GLY A 148 -23.25 -9.32 3.92
CA GLY A 148 -23.80 -7.98 4.12
C GLY A 148 -24.27 -7.28 2.83
N VAL A 149 -25.55 -6.91 2.80
CA VAL A 149 -26.23 -6.18 1.73
C VAL A 149 -26.50 -4.71 2.12
N PRO A 150 -26.79 -3.81 1.16
CA PRO A 150 -27.30 -2.48 1.46
C PRO A 150 -28.57 -2.57 2.33
N CYS A 151 -28.65 -1.77 3.39
CA CYS A 151 -29.69 -1.91 4.42
C CYS A 151 -30.11 -0.57 5.01
N GLN A 152 -31.35 -0.51 5.49
CA GLN A 152 -31.99 0.72 5.99
C GLN A 152 -32.09 0.73 7.52
N CYS A 153 -31.65 1.82 8.16
CA CYS A 153 -31.70 2.00 9.60
C CYS A 153 -33.15 1.97 10.14
N PRO A 154 -33.48 1.09 11.12
CA PRO A 154 -34.84 0.94 11.64
C PRO A 154 -35.37 2.19 12.37
N ARG A 155 -34.50 3.12 12.76
CA ARG A 155 -34.87 4.29 13.58
C ARG A 155 -35.10 5.59 12.80
N CYS A 156 -34.57 5.73 11.58
CA CYS A 156 -34.74 6.96 10.80
C CYS A 156 -34.66 6.80 9.27
N GLY A 157 -34.75 5.58 8.74
CA GLY A 157 -34.79 5.36 7.30
C GLY A 157 -33.48 5.65 6.54
N TRP A 158 -32.39 5.97 7.24
CA TRP A 158 -31.08 6.18 6.61
C TRP A 158 -30.52 4.87 6.04
N VAL A 159 -30.18 4.85 4.75
CA VAL A 159 -29.66 3.67 4.05
C VAL A 159 -28.13 3.69 4.02
N THR A 160 -27.50 2.55 4.32
CA THR A 160 -26.12 2.30 3.89
C THR A 160 -26.09 1.52 2.58
N LEU A 161 -25.26 1.98 1.64
CA LEU A 161 -24.99 1.32 0.36
C LEU A 161 -23.71 0.46 0.41
N THR A 162 -23.07 0.32 1.58
CA THR A 162 -21.89 -0.54 1.74
C THR A 162 -22.28 -2.00 1.90
N THR A 163 -21.43 -2.90 1.41
CA THR A 163 -21.68 -4.36 1.40
C THR A 163 -20.64 -5.12 2.21
N LYS A 164 -20.86 -6.44 2.39
CA LYS A 164 -20.04 -7.36 3.18
C LYS A 164 -19.85 -6.80 4.60
N CYS A 165 -18.69 -7.01 5.23
CA CYS A 165 -18.40 -6.51 6.58
C CYS A 165 -18.48 -4.97 6.72
N ASN A 166 -18.45 -4.20 5.62
CA ASN A 166 -18.60 -2.74 5.69
C ASN A 166 -20.05 -2.32 5.97
N ALA A 167 -21.07 -3.13 5.64
CA ALA A 167 -22.47 -2.85 5.96
C ALA A 167 -22.65 -2.69 7.49
N MET A 168 -22.20 -3.69 8.24
CA MET A 168 -22.20 -3.73 9.71
C MET A 168 -21.47 -2.53 10.33
N HIS A 169 -20.24 -2.25 9.91
CA HIS A 169 -19.48 -1.10 10.43
C HIS A 169 -20.12 0.25 10.11
N SER A 170 -20.81 0.35 8.96
CA SER A 170 -21.51 1.55 8.54
C SER A 170 -22.80 1.77 9.34
N MET A 171 -23.57 0.70 9.55
CA MET A 171 -24.82 0.73 10.32
C MET A 171 -24.57 0.92 11.82
N ALA A 172 -23.64 0.17 12.42
CA ALA A 172 -23.31 0.31 13.85
C ALA A 172 -22.81 1.72 14.18
N ARG A 173 -21.93 2.32 13.34
CA ARG A 173 -21.49 3.71 13.51
C ARG A 173 -22.64 4.71 13.32
N HIS A 174 -23.59 4.46 12.42
CA HIS A 174 -24.77 5.31 12.30
C HIS A 174 -25.63 5.25 13.57
N LEU A 175 -25.90 4.05 14.09
CA LEU A 175 -26.69 3.86 15.30
C LEU A 175 -26.03 4.52 16.53
N GLU A 176 -24.71 4.36 16.70
CA GLU A 176 -23.95 5.04 17.75
C GLU A 176 -23.99 6.58 17.59
N THR A 177 -23.75 7.11 16.39
CA THR A 177 -23.61 8.57 16.19
C THR A 177 -24.90 9.35 15.93
N ARG A 178 -26.04 8.67 15.73
CA ARG A 178 -27.34 9.31 15.46
C ARG A 178 -28.47 8.91 16.39
N HIS A 179 -28.32 7.80 17.13
CA HIS A 179 -29.32 7.28 18.05
C HIS A 179 -28.75 6.96 19.44
N SER A 180 -27.46 7.24 19.66
CA SER A 180 -26.70 6.88 20.88
C SER A 180 -26.70 5.38 21.19
N LEU A 181 -27.04 4.53 20.21
CA LEU A 181 -27.16 3.08 20.39
C LEU A 181 -25.82 2.39 20.15
N ARG A 182 -25.19 1.93 21.23
CA ARG A 182 -24.05 0.99 21.17
C ARG A 182 -24.58 -0.43 21.24
N LEU A 183 -24.37 -1.18 20.16
CA LEU A 183 -24.89 -2.53 19.99
C LEU A 183 -23.78 -3.52 19.59
N GLU A 184 -23.91 -4.75 20.07
CA GLU A 184 -23.10 -5.89 19.68
C GLU A 184 -23.41 -6.31 18.22
N LYS A 185 -22.47 -6.96 17.54
CA LYS A 185 -22.46 -7.05 16.06
C LYS A 185 -22.63 -8.49 15.60
N PHE A 186 -23.88 -8.89 15.42
CA PHE A 186 -24.27 -10.24 15.00
C PHE A 186 -24.68 -10.29 13.53
N TRP A 187 -24.50 -11.44 12.92
CA TRP A 187 -24.91 -11.71 11.55
C TRP A 187 -25.96 -12.81 11.56
N ARG A 188 -26.96 -12.72 10.68
CA ARG A 188 -27.92 -13.78 10.36
C ARG A 188 -27.60 -14.37 8.99
N CYS A 189 -27.41 -15.67 8.88
CA CYS A 189 -27.21 -16.34 7.60
C CYS A 189 -28.47 -16.18 6.72
N SER A 190 -28.32 -15.70 5.49
CA SER A 190 -29.46 -15.52 4.57
C SER A 190 -30.09 -16.82 4.07
N LYS A 191 -29.47 -17.99 4.34
CA LYS A 191 -29.89 -19.30 3.83
C LYS A 191 -30.68 -20.12 4.86
N CYS A 192 -30.25 -20.11 6.11
CA CYS A 192 -30.82 -20.95 7.19
C CYS A 192 -31.21 -20.17 8.46
N GLY A 193 -31.02 -18.86 8.51
CA GLY A 193 -31.39 -18.04 9.67
C GLY A 193 -30.46 -18.12 10.89
N PHE A 194 -29.44 -18.99 10.91
CA PHE A 194 -28.43 -19.07 11.98
C PHE A 194 -27.83 -17.69 12.30
N ILE A 195 -27.66 -17.37 13.60
CA ILE A 195 -27.21 -16.04 14.06
C ILE A 195 -25.93 -16.17 14.88
N GLU A 196 -24.86 -15.48 14.51
CA GLU A 196 -23.58 -15.53 15.26
C GLU A 196 -22.61 -14.37 14.91
N ASP A 197 -21.46 -14.26 15.59
CA ASP A 197 -20.40 -13.29 15.31
C ASP A 197 -19.79 -13.37 13.89
N GLY A 198 -19.07 -12.32 13.49
CA GLY A 198 -18.51 -12.17 12.14
C GLY A 198 -17.30 -13.05 11.77
N ILE A 199 -16.78 -13.86 12.70
CA ILE A 199 -15.74 -14.86 12.46
C ILE A 199 -16.43 -16.22 12.24
N LYS A 200 -17.20 -16.68 13.23
CA LYS A 200 -17.91 -17.96 13.19
C LYS A 200 -18.95 -17.99 12.07
N MET A 201 -19.65 -16.88 11.78
CA MET A 201 -20.57 -16.79 10.64
C MET A 201 -19.87 -17.07 9.30
N ARG A 202 -18.57 -16.76 9.15
CA ARG A 202 -17.83 -17.09 7.92
C ARG A 202 -17.55 -18.60 7.81
N VAL A 203 -17.23 -19.25 8.93
CA VAL A 203 -17.08 -20.72 9.00
C VAL A 203 -18.43 -21.39 8.70
N HIS A 204 -19.50 -20.83 9.24
CA HIS A 204 -20.87 -21.28 8.98
C HIS A 204 -21.27 -21.11 7.50
N ASP A 205 -21.07 -19.95 6.86
CA ASP A 205 -21.48 -19.74 5.45
C ASP A 205 -20.78 -20.69 4.46
N LEU A 206 -19.58 -21.17 4.78
CA LEU A 206 -18.88 -22.21 4.03
C LEU A 206 -19.58 -23.57 4.18
N LYS A 207 -19.92 -23.98 5.41
CA LYS A 207 -20.65 -25.24 5.70
C LYS A 207 -22.12 -25.20 5.28
N CYS A 208 -22.75 -24.02 5.31
CA CYS A 208 -24.13 -23.77 4.91
C CYS A 208 -24.23 -23.46 3.41
N ARG A 209 -23.33 -23.99 2.58
CA ARG A 209 -23.63 -24.18 1.16
C ARG A 209 -24.28 -25.55 1.05
N PRO A 210 -25.41 -25.73 0.33
CA PRO A 210 -25.78 -27.07 -0.08
C PRO A 210 -24.58 -27.66 -0.86
N PRO A 211 -24.36 -28.99 -0.78
CA PRO A 211 -23.38 -29.63 -1.65
C PRO A 211 -23.72 -29.23 -3.09
N ALA A 212 -22.72 -28.83 -3.87
CA ALA A 212 -22.95 -28.44 -5.25
C ALA A 212 -23.58 -29.64 -5.97
N SER A 213 -24.80 -29.48 -6.46
CA SER A 213 -25.43 -30.48 -7.31
C SER A 213 -24.54 -30.67 -8.53
N HIS A 214 -23.77 -31.76 -8.56
CA HIS A 214 -22.93 -32.08 -9.70
C HIS A 214 -23.82 -32.10 -10.94
N PRO A 215 -23.47 -31.39 -12.03
CA PRO A 215 -24.19 -31.58 -13.28
C PRO A 215 -24.10 -33.07 -13.64
N PRO A 216 -25.21 -33.72 -14.05
CA PRO A 216 -25.16 -35.12 -14.43
C PRO A 216 -24.12 -35.30 -15.54
N ALA A 217 -23.26 -36.30 -15.39
CA ALA A 217 -22.16 -36.51 -16.33
C ALA A 217 -22.73 -36.79 -17.73
N THR A 218 -22.43 -35.92 -18.69
CA THR A 218 -22.87 -36.06 -20.07
C THR A 218 -22.08 -37.17 -20.75
N CYS A 219 -22.48 -38.43 -20.53
CA CYS A 219 -21.90 -39.59 -21.19
C CYS A 219 -22.17 -39.54 -22.70
N ILE A 220 -21.21 -39.00 -23.46
CA ILE A 220 -21.16 -39.16 -24.91
C ILE A 220 -20.85 -40.64 -25.17
N SER A 221 -21.88 -41.39 -25.58
CA SER A 221 -21.76 -42.77 -26.03
C SER A 221 -22.31 -42.86 -27.44
N SER A 222 -21.53 -43.47 -28.34
CA SER A 222 -21.88 -43.63 -29.75
C SER A 222 -22.78 -44.84 -29.91
N GLU A 223 -23.97 -44.65 -30.49
CA GLU A 223 -24.74 -45.78 -31.03
C GLU A 223 -23.99 -46.40 -32.23
N PRO A 224 -24.07 -47.72 -32.37
CA PRO A 224 -24.52 -48.30 -33.63
C PRO A 224 -25.83 -49.07 -33.45
N THR A 225 -26.63 -49.07 -34.51
CA THR A 225 -27.95 -49.73 -34.56
C THR A 225 -27.83 -51.25 -34.70
N LEU A 226 -28.68 -52.02 -34.00
CA LEU A 226 -29.85 -52.75 -34.58
C LEU A 226 -30.59 -53.62 -33.52
N SER A 227 -31.82 -54.02 -33.87
CA SER A 227 -32.54 -55.21 -33.36
C SER A 227 -33.18 -55.21 -31.95
N THR A 228 -34.49 -54.95 -31.91
CA THR A 228 -35.53 -55.56 -31.04
C THR A 228 -35.63 -57.10 -31.21
N PRO A 229 -36.43 -57.90 -30.43
CA PRO A 229 -37.54 -57.54 -29.49
C PRO A 229 -37.69 -58.36 -28.17
N THR A 230 -38.77 -58.06 -27.41
CA THR A 230 -39.64 -58.99 -26.61
C THR A 230 -39.41 -59.16 -25.09
N SER A 231 -40.53 -59.35 -24.36
CA SER A 231 -40.72 -59.68 -22.92
C SER A 231 -40.44 -58.51 -21.95
N LEU A 232 -41.35 -58.11 -21.05
CA LEU A 232 -42.01 -58.82 -19.93
C LEU A 232 -40.99 -59.28 -18.86
N SER A 233 -41.21 -59.10 -17.55
CA SER A 233 -42.21 -58.32 -16.78
C SER A 233 -41.90 -58.48 -15.28
N SER A 234 -42.31 -57.53 -14.43
CA SER A 234 -42.43 -57.68 -12.94
C SER A 234 -41.11 -58.01 -12.17
N GLN A 235 -40.93 -57.76 -10.87
CA GLN A 235 -41.77 -57.11 -9.86
C GLN A 235 -40.89 -56.46 -8.77
N SER A 236 -41.53 -56.02 -7.68
CA SER A 236 -41.00 -55.74 -6.34
C SER A 236 -40.17 -56.91 -5.75
N GLU A 237 -39.46 -56.86 -4.61
CA GLU A 237 -39.49 -56.03 -3.38
C GLU A 237 -38.01 -55.75 -2.94
N ALA A 238 -37.59 -54.70 -2.22
CA ALA A 238 -38.12 -54.00 -1.05
C ALA A 238 -38.11 -54.83 0.27
N ASN A 239 -36.96 -54.99 0.94
CA ASN A 239 -36.96 -55.19 2.40
C ASN A 239 -35.65 -54.90 3.17
N THR A 240 -35.83 -54.60 4.47
CA THR A 240 -34.96 -54.72 5.66
C THR A 240 -33.42 -54.73 5.50
N SER A 241 -32.62 -53.80 6.06
CA SER A 241 -32.49 -53.28 7.44
C SER A 241 -31.61 -54.10 8.40
N GLU A 242 -30.53 -53.44 8.87
CA GLU A 242 -30.03 -53.44 10.25
C GLU A 242 -29.68 -54.75 10.99
N HIS A 243 -28.37 -54.99 11.15
CA HIS A 243 -27.75 -55.16 12.48
C HIS A 243 -26.27 -54.71 12.37
N SER A 244 -25.64 -53.95 13.28
CA SER A 244 -25.62 -53.87 14.76
C SER A 244 -24.38 -54.53 15.38
N SER A 245 -23.28 -53.78 15.29
CA SER A 245 -22.32 -53.59 16.41
C SER A 245 -21.35 -54.77 16.68
N PRO A 246 -20.47 -54.74 17.71
CA PRO A 246 -19.05 -54.59 17.42
C PRO A 246 -18.12 -55.61 18.11
N HIS A 247 -16.85 -55.65 17.75
CA HIS A 247 -15.79 -56.19 18.63
C HIS A 247 -14.46 -55.46 18.47
N GLU A 248 -13.51 -55.81 19.32
CA GLU A 248 -12.51 -54.90 19.90
C GLU A 248 -11.07 -55.41 19.72
N ALA A 249 -10.12 -54.51 19.99
CA ALA A 249 -8.75 -54.79 20.47
C ALA A 249 -7.67 -55.38 19.52
N THR A 250 -6.68 -54.51 19.29
CA THR A 250 -5.20 -54.73 19.30
C THR A 250 -4.45 -55.30 18.07
N PRO A 251 -3.20 -54.83 17.82
CA PRO A 251 -2.35 -55.17 16.66
C PRO A 251 -1.28 -56.24 16.99
N PRO A 252 -0.38 -56.61 16.05
CA PRO A 252 0.95 -55.97 16.03
C PRO A 252 1.63 -55.86 14.63
N THR A 253 2.86 -55.30 14.60
CA THR A 253 3.97 -55.52 13.63
C THR A 253 3.68 -55.48 12.10
N SER A 254 4.13 -54.51 11.31
CA SER A 254 5.52 -54.05 11.00
C SER A 254 6.24 -54.82 9.87
N HIS A 255 6.04 -54.40 8.62
CA HIS A 255 7.00 -54.38 7.51
C HIS A 255 6.79 -53.01 6.80
N GLN A 256 7.76 -52.27 6.25
CA GLN A 256 8.88 -52.60 5.36
C GLN A 256 8.46 -53.14 3.99
N GLU A 257 8.03 -52.21 3.12
CA GLU A 257 8.12 -52.31 1.66
C GLU A 257 8.67 -50.97 1.13
N GLU A 258 9.53 -51.04 0.11
CA GLU A 258 10.07 -49.90 -0.62
C GLU A 258 9.40 -49.85 -1.99
N ASP A 259 8.50 -48.89 -2.22
CA ASP A 259 7.97 -48.61 -3.55
C ASP A 259 8.66 -47.37 -4.14
N GLN A 260 9.42 -47.61 -5.21
CA GLN A 260 9.89 -46.58 -6.12
C GLN A 260 8.92 -46.53 -7.31
N ASP A 261 8.08 -45.49 -7.38
CA ASP A 261 7.26 -45.23 -8.55
C ASP A 261 7.56 -43.84 -9.13
N ALA A 262 7.49 -43.75 -10.46
CA ALA A 262 7.87 -42.56 -11.20
C ALA A 262 6.66 -41.67 -11.51
N GLU A 263 6.84 -40.34 -11.47
CA GLU A 263 5.93 -39.41 -12.14
C GLU A 263 6.63 -38.76 -13.35
N ASP A 264 6.10 -39.03 -14.53
CA ASP A 264 6.47 -38.35 -15.77
C ASP A 264 6.07 -36.87 -15.73
N ALA A 265 7.03 -35.97 -15.94
CA ALA A 265 6.78 -34.54 -16.12
C ALA A 265 6.91 -34.17 -17.62
N PRO A 266 5.85 -33.66 -18.27
CA PRO A 266 5.87 -33.39 -19.71
C PRO A 266 6.78 -32.20 -20.08
N ASN A 267 7.64 -32.46 -21.06
CA ASN A 267 8.50 -31.51 -21.76
C ASN A 267 7.71 -30.38 -22.46
N GLU A 268 8.03 -29.12 -22.16
CA GLU A 268 7.97 -28.02 -23.14
C GLU A 268 9.27 -27.20 -23.12
N SER A 269 9.99 -27.21 -24.24
CA SER A 269 11.26 -26.51 -24.42
C SER A 269 11.07 -25.12 -25.02
N TRP A 270 11.60 -24.08 -24.37
CA TRP A 270 11.87 -22.80 -25.02
C TRP A 270 13.32 -22.36 -24.75
N LEU A 271 14.21 -22.68 -25.70
CA LEU A 271 15.59 -22.20 -25.65
C LEU A 271 15.61 -20.68 -25.93
N PHE A 272 16.25 -19.94 -25.04
CA PHE A 272 16.91 -18.69 -25.39
C PHE A 272 18.34 -18.70 -24.83
N THR A 273 19.30 -18.99 -25.71
CA THR A 273 20.72 -19.02 -25.37
C THR A 273 21.21 -17.60 -25.09
N LEU A 274 21.71 -17.34 -23.88
CA LEU A 274 22.55 -16.18 -23.59
C LEU A 274 24.01 -16.64 -23.49
N PRO A 275 24.97 -15.91 -24.08
CA PRO A 275 26.36 -16.33 -24.09
C PRO A 275 26.98 -16.22 -22.70
N HIS A 276 27.78 -17.22 -22.34
CA HIS A 276 28.84 -17.03 -21.36
C HIS A 276 29.82 -15.95 -21.86
N HIS A 277 30.33 -15.15 -20.93
CA HIS A 277 31.58 -14.41 -21.12
C HIS A 277 32.45 -14.68 -19.91
N ASP A 278 33.69 -15.09 -20.18
CA ASP A 278 34.61 -15.59 -19.17
C ASP A 278 35.25 -14.47 -18.34
N ALA A 279 35.82 -14.86 -17.20
CA ALA A 279 36.45 -13.95 -16.26
C ALA A 279 37.98 -14.00 -16.40
N GLU A 280 38.54 -13.05 -17.14
CA GLU A 280 39.95 -12.66 -17.06
C GLU A 280 40.00 -11.34 -16.26
N ASP A 281 40.46 -11.42 -15.02
CA ASP A 281 41.86 -11.25 -14.59
C ASP A 281 42.18 -9.77 -14.32
N ALA A 282 42.59 -9.50 -13.08
CA ALA A 282 42.62 -8.18 -12.47
C ALA A 282 43.96 -7.93 -11.80
N SER A 283 45.02 -7.83 -12.59
CA SER A 283 46.33 -7.37 -12.13
C SER A 283 47.00 -6.41 -13.13
N ARG A 284 47.15 -5.14 -12.72
CA ARG A 284 48.40 -4.34 -12.81
C ARG A 284 48.16 -2.94 -12.24
N VAL A 285 49.03 -2.53 -11.32
CA VAL A 285 49.20 -1.15 -10.84
C VAL A 285 50.19 -0.47 -11.77
N GLU A 286 49.96 0.79 -12.16
CA GLU A 286 51.02 1.80 -12.34
C GLU A 286 50.49 3.19 -11.93
N ASP A 287 51.27 3.89 -11.12
CA ASP A 287 51.02 5.28 -10.70
C ASP A 287 51.63 6.26 -11.70
N VAL A 288 50.95 7.37 -11.99
CA VAL A 288 51.53 8.50 -12.75
C VAL A 288 51.12 9.82 -12.10
N GLU A 289 52.04 10.42 -11.35
CA GLU A 289 51.96 11.83 -10.98
C GLU A 289 52.59 12.73 -12.06
N SER A 290 52.19 14.01 -12.00
CA SER A 290 53.04 15.21 -12.24
C SER A 290 53.06 15.82 -13.66
N PRO A 291 53.59 17.06 -13.82
CA PRO A 291 53.09 18.29 -13.16
C PRO A 291 53.02 19.51 -14.11
N ILE A 292 52.35 20.61 -13.71
CA ILE A 292 52.67 21.96 -14.23
C ILE A 292 52.50 23.04 -13.13
N ASP A 293 53.54 23.86 -12.99
CA ASP A 293 53.73 25.15 -12.28
C ASP A 293 52.76 26.30 -12.67
N SER A 294 52.83 27.57 -12.20
CA SER A 294 53.22 28.34 -10.96
C SER A 294 53.13 29.85 -11.36
N ASP A 295 53.15 30.93 -10.55
CA ASP A 295 53.24 31.25 -9.10
C ASP A 295 52.32 32.49 -8.82
N ALA A 296 52.04 32.81 -7.55
CA ALA A 296 51.77 34.18 -7.11
C ALA A 296 52.18 34.42 -5.65
N SER A 297 53.15 35.31 -5.43
CA SER A 297 53.82 35.50 -4.13
C SER A 297 53.18 36.48 -3.12
N LEU A 298 53.56 36.28 -1.86
CA LEU A 298 53.40 37.08 -0.62
C LEU A 298 53.89 38.56 -0.74
N PRO A 299 53.63 39.51 0.22
CA PRO A 299 53.57 39.38 1.71
C PRO A 299 52.36 40.13 2.36
N ALA A 300 52.24 40.44 3.66
CA ALA A 300 53.17 40.50 4.81
C ALA A 300 52.50 40.25 6.20
N SER A 301 53.05 40.80 7.29
CA SER A 301 52.58 40.69 8.70
C SER A 301 53.16 41.85 9.56
N ILE A 302 53.06 41.79 10.92
CA ILE A 302 53.52 42.79 11.95
C ILE A 302 52.43 43.87 12.20
N ALA A 303 51.97 44.26 13.42
CA ALA A 303 52.16 43.90 14.84
C ALA A 303 51.02 44.56 15.70
N SER A 304 50.85 44.44 17.04
CA SER A 304 51.05 43.40 18.08
C SER A 304 50.62 43.95 19.47
N ILE A 305 50.22 43.10 20.45
CA ILE A 305 50.13 43.37 21.92
C ILE A 305 49.00 44.36 22.36
N PRO A 306 48.44 44.35 23.61
CA PRO A 306 48.68 43.50 24.79
C PRO A 306 47.50 42.62 25.27
N SER A 307 47.71 41.89 26.37
CA SER A 307 46.74 41.06 27.11
C SER A 307 46.53 41.53 28.55
N GLU A 308 45.34 41.32 29.13
CA GLU A 308 45.09 41.27 30.59
C GLU A 308 43.89 40.33 30.91
N PRO A 309 43.73 39.85 32.16
CA PRO A 309 42.99 38.61 32.44
C PRO A 309 41.57 38.77 33.04
N SER A 310 40.78 37.70 32.99
CA SER A 310 39.62 37.49 33.87
C SER A 310 39.48 36.00 34.25
N SER A 311 38.88 35.72 35.42
CA SER A 311 38.92 34.40 36.08
C SER A 311 37.80 33.44 35.62
N PRO A 312 37.98 32.12 35.75
CA PRO A 312 37.00 31.14 35.24
C PRO A 312 35.85 30.87 36.21
N GLU A 313 34.60 31.15 35.80
CA GLU A 313 33.42 30.55 36.43
C GLU A 313 33.29 29.07 36.06
N GLN A 314 33.38 28.19 37.06
CA GLN A 314 33.21 26.75 36.88
C GLN A 314 31.73 26.37 36.73
N SER A 315 31.22 26.37 35.49
CA SER A 315 29.93 25.76 35.19
C SER A 315 30.09 24.23 35.06
N LEU A 316 29.49 23.49 36.01
CA LEU A 316 29.51 22.02 36.01
C LEU A 316 28.80 21.47 34.76
N PRO A 317 29.40 20.50 34.03
CA PRO A 317 28.73 19.86 32.91
C PRO A 317 27.53 19.05 33.43
N SER A 318 26.32 19.48 33.07
CA SER A 318 25.10 18.74 33.40
C SER A 318 25.16 17.35 32.77
N ALA A 319 25.02 16.31 33.60
CA ALA A 319 25.24 14.92 33.18
C ALA A 319 24.29 14.52 32.04
N LEU A 320 24.87 14.26 30.86
CA LEU A 320 24.19 13.54 29.78
C LEU A 320 23.92 12.11 30.27
N THR A 321 22.71 11.90 30.79
CA THR A 321 22.24 10.56 31.16
C THR A 321 22.25 9.67 29.90
N PRO A 322 22.86 8.47 29.96
CA PRO A 322 22.90 7.59 28.80
C PRO A 322 21.47 7.12 28.53
N SER A 323 20.88 7.59 27.43
CA SER A 323 19.51 7.22 27.06
C SER A 323 19.39 5.71 26.98
N THR A 324 18.50 5.13 27.78
CA THR A 324 18.36 3.66 27.86
C THR A 324 18.15 3.06 26.48
N SER A 325 18.69 1.86 26.23
CA SER A 325 18.60 1.21 24.91
C SER A 325 17.14 1.07 24.43
N THR A 326 16.21 0.90 25.37
CA THR A 326 14.76 0.98 25.19
C THR A 326 14.27 2.29 24.54
N GLU A 327 14.77 3.46 24.94
CA GLU A 327 14.41 4.73 24.31
C GLU A 327 14.99 4.87 22.90
N ALA A 328 16.27 4.53 22.74
CA ALA A 328 16.95 4.62 21.44
C ALA A 328 16.24 3.74 20.40
N ASN A 329 15.91 2.50 20.78
CA ASN A 329 15.19 1.57 19.93
C ASN A 329 13.73 2.03 19.69
N SER A 330 13.06 2.60 20.69
CA SER A 330 11.70 3.16 20.52
C SER A 330 11.69 4.35 19.55
N ARG A 331 12.70 5.23 19.60
CA ARG A 331 12.87 6.32 18.63
C ARG A 331 13.15 5.80 17.21
N ARG A 332 13.93 4.72 17.07
CA ARG A 332 14.16 4.06 15.76
C ARG A 332 12.89 3.43 15.18
N VAL A 333 12.08 2.75 16.00
CA VAL A 333 10.75 2.26 15.59
C VAL A 333 9.86 3.42 15.15
N ALA A 334 9.81 4.51 15.93
CA ALA A 334 9.03 5.69 15.57
C ALA A 334 9.47 6.30 14.24
N ALA A 335 10.79 6.43 14.00
CA ALA A 335 11.35 6.94 12.74
C ALA A 335 11.01 6.02 11.54
N ALA A 336 11.28 4.71 11.65
CA ALA A 336 11.00 3.75 10.59
C ALA A 336 9.49 3.65 10.26
N LEU A 337 8.61 3.84 11.24
CA LEU A 337 7.16 3.95 11.01
C LEU A 337 6.74 5.32 10.47
N ALA A 338 7.43 6.41 10.81
CA ALA A 338 7.09 7.76 10.39
C ALA A 338 7.43 8.06 8.91
N ILE A 339 8.38 7.32 8.32
CA ILE A 339 8.66 7.36 6.88
C ILE A 339 7.40 6.95 6.08
N ASP A 340 6.62 5.98 6.57
CA ASP A 340 5.35 5.59 5.96
C ASP A 340 4.15 6.38 6.53
N GLN A 341 3.88 7.53 5.91
CA GLN A 341 2.69 8.34 6.18
C GLN A 341 1.36 7.57 6.00
N SER A 342 1.38 6.39 5.35
CA SER A 342 0.27 5.45 5.24
C SER A 342 0.40 4.31 6.28
N THR A 343 0.23 4.63 7.56
CA THR A 343 0.19 3.63 8.66
C THR A 343 -0.76 2.46 8.42
N LYS A 344 -1.80 2.66 7.59
CA LYS A 344 -2.75 1.63 7.13
C LYS A 344 -2.14 0.60 6.17
N ASP A 345 -1.10 0.95 5.43
CA ASP A 345 -0.43 0.03 4.51
C ASP A 345 0.61 -0.85 5.21
N ILE A 346 1.31 -0.36 6.25
CA ILE A 346 2.06 -1.24 7.17
C ILE A 346 1.11 -2.27 7.80
N GLY A 347 -0.04 -1.84 8.32
CA GLY A 347 -1.09 -2.73 8.84
C GLY A 347 -1.70 -3.70 7.80
N ARG A 348 -1.45 -3.50 6.51
CA ARG A 348 -1.84 -4.40 5.40
C ARG A 348 -0.69 -5.27 4.88
N LEU A 349 0.55 -4.93 5.22
CA LEU A 349 1.71 -5.79 5.03
C LEU A 349 1.75 -6.83 6.16
N THR A 350 1.50 -6.42 7.40
CA THR A 350 1.42 -7.31 8.58
C THR A 350 0.13 -8.14 8.66
N SER A 351 -0.93 -7.79 7.94
CA SER A 351 -2.15 -8.61 7.89
C SER A 351 -1.93 -9.92 7.13
N CYS A 352 -2.54 -11.02 7.61
CA CYS A 352 -2.45 -12.42 7.15
C CYS A 352 -2.95 -12.68 5.70
N ARG A 353 -2.43 -11.92 4.73
CA ARG A 353 -2.71 -11.96 3.28
C ARG A 353 -1.45 -11.60 2.51
N THR A 354 -0.33 -12.07 3.03
CA THR A 354 1.02 -11.95 2.50
C THR A 354 1.64 -13.32 2.70
N ASP A 355 2.38 -13.76 1.68
CA ASP A 355 3.14 -15.00 1.67
C ASP A 355 4.50 -14.82 2.39
N LEU A 356 4.46 -14.11 3.52
CA LEU A 356 5.54 -13.98 4.51
C LEU A 356 5.21 -14.92 5.69
N GLN A 357 6.13 -15.80 6.03
CA GLN A 357 5.97 -16.78 7.10
C GLN A 357 6.13 -16.13 8.48
N HIS A 358 5.81 -16.86 9.56
CA HIS A 358 5.95 -16.36 10.93
C HIS A 358 7.41 -15.97 11.25
N GLU A 359 8.34 -16.73 10.69
CA GLU A 359 9.79 -16.56 10.79
C GLU A 359 10.24 -15.24 10.17
N ASP A 360 9.71 -14.88 9.00
CA ASP A 360 10.02 -13.62 8.32
C ASP A 360 9.68 -12.42 9.21
N TRP A 361 8.55 -12.46 9.93
CA TRP A 361 8.17 -11.39 10.86
C TRP A 361 9.15 -11.26 12.02
N LYS A 362 9.63 -12.38 12.57
CA LYS A 362 10.64 -12.40 13.65
C LYS A 362 11.95 -11.73 13.22
N TYR A 363 12.42 -11.95 11.99
CA TYR A 363 13.62 -11.30 11.47
C TYR A 363 13.36 -9.85 11.02
N LEU A 364 12.24 -9.56 10.36
CA LEU A 364 11.88 -8.22 9.89
C LEU A 364 11.70 -7.23 11.04
N HIS A 365 11.01 -7.63 12.11
CA HIS A 365 10.87 -6.79 13.30
C HIS A 365 12.22 -6.53 13.96
N ARG A 366 13.09 -7.54 14.09
CA ARG A 366 14.45 -7.38 14.60
C ARG A 366 15.30 -6.45 13.73
N ALA A 367 15.21 -6.56 12.40
CA ALA A 367 15.94 -5.71 11.47
C ALA A 367 15.53 -4.23 11.61
N ARG A 368 14.22 -3.94 11.63
CA ARG A 368 13.69 -2.57 11.83
C ARG A 368 13.95 -1.98 13.23
N LEU A 369 14.41 -2.82 14.17
CA LEU A 369 14.76 -2.45 15.53
C LEU A 369 16.29 -2.32 15.74
N ASP A 370 17.12 -2.61 14.73
CA ASP A 370 18.56 -2.83 14.87
C ASP A 370 18.90 -3.89 15.94
N LEU A 371 18.07 -4.95 16.01
CA LEU A 371 18.17 -6.11 16.91
C LEU A 371 18.43 -7.45 16.17
N LEU A 372 18.97 -7.40 14.96
CA LEU A 372 19.61 -8.57 14.36
C LEU A 372 20.93 -8.85 15.11
N PRO A 373 21.28 -10.11 15.41
CA PRO A 373 22.54 -10.45 16.07
C PRO A 373 23.72 -10.36 15.08
N LEU A 374 24.14 -9.12 14.85
CA LEU A 374 25.26 -8.70 14.01
C LEU A 374 26.30 -7.99 14.89
N ARG A 375 27.59 -8.20 14.60
CA ARG A 375 28.70 -7.75 15.44
C ARG A 375 28.82 -6.23 15.57
N GLY A 376 28.55 -5.49 14.49
CA GLY A 376 28.76 -4.04 14.39
C GLY A 376 27.82 -3.15 15.20
N TYR A 377 26.80 -3.70 15.86
CA TYR A 377 25.94 -2.93 16.76
C TYR A 377 26.61 -2.64 18.12
N THR A 378 26.34 -1.46 18.67
CA THR A 378 26.93 -0.97 19.94
C THR A 378 26.51 -1.77 21.17
N TRP A 379 25.32 -2.40 21.14
CA TRP A 379 24.84 -3.30 22.19
C TRP A 379 25.39 -4.73 22.05
N SER A 380 26.11 -5.05 20.97
CA SER A 380 26.70 -6.38 20.78
C SER A 380 27.95 -6.53 21.66
N SER A 381 28.07 -7.69 22.32
CA SER A 381 29.21 -8.05 23.17
C SER A 381 30.40 -8.65 22.40
N PHE A 382 30.44 -8.50 21.07
CA PHE A 382 31.58 -8.97 20.26
C PHE A 382 32.64 -7.88 20.18
N ASP A 383 33.88 -8.17 20.57
CA ASP A 383 35.00 -7.21 20.49
C ASP A 383 35.31 -6.85 19.03
N ASN A 384 35.44 -7.88 18.17
CA ASN A 384 35.54 -7.69 16.74
C ASN A 384 34.18 -7.30 16.15
N LYS A 385 34.08 -6.06 15.67
CA LYS A 385 32.87 -5.49 15.04
C LYS A 385 32.72 -5.81 13.55
N SER A 386 33.72 -6.44 12.92
CA SER A 386 33.76 -6.62 11.47
C SER A 386 32.82 -7.70 10.93
N CYS A 387 32.48 -7.59 9.65
CA CYS A 387 31.59 -8.48 8.94
C CYS A 387 32.16 -9.89 8.81
N ARG A 388 31.43 -10.87 9.40
CA ARG A 388 31.73 -12.32 9.34
C ARG A 388 31.97 -12.87 7.94
N HIS A 389 31.46 -12.20 6.90
CA HIS A 389 31.49 -12.71 5.52
C HIS A 389 32.49 -12.01 4.61
N CYS A 390 32.78 -10.73 4.82
CA CYS A 390 33.63 -9.96 3.90
C CYS A 390 34.61 -8.99 4.58
N GLY A 391 34.86 -9.14 5.88
CA GLY A 391 35.87 -8.38 6.63
C GLY A 391 35.55 -6.90 6.86
N GLU A 392 34.49 -6.35 6.26
CA GLU A 392 34.11 -4.94 6.37
C GLU A 392 34.00 -4.47 7.83
N SER A 393 34.48 -3.25 8.10
CA SER A 393 34.66 -2.62 9.40
C SER A 393 33.49 -2.74 10.40
N SER A 394 32.24 -2.74 9.94
CA SER A 394 31.05 -2.81 10.80
C SER A 394 29.97 -3.74 10.25
N GLU A 395 29.72 -4.86 10.94
CA GLU A 395 28.59 -5.75 10.65
C GLU A 395 27.28 -5.19 11.21
N ASN A 396 26.64 -4.28 10.48
CA ASN A 396 25.33 -3.70 10.84
C ASN A 396 24.29 -3.97 9.74
N GLY A 397 23.00 -3.73 10.00
CA GLY A 397 21.91 -4.01 9.06
C GLY A 397 22.05 -3.29 7.70
N PHE A 398 22.54 -2.04 7.70
CA PHE A 398 22.83 -1.28 6.47
C PHE A 398 23.93 -1.95 5.63
N HIS A 399 25.01 -2.41 6.26
CA HIS A 399 26.03 -3.21 5.56
C HIS A 399 25.42 -4.52 5.05
N VAL A 400 24.88 -5.34 5.96
CA VAL A 400 24.43 -6.71 5.72
C VAL A 400 23.36 -6.83 4.63
N LEU A 401 22.40 -5.91 4.59
CA LEU A 401 21.27 -5.97 3.66
C LEU A 401 21.45 -5.16 2.38
N ASN A 402 22.41 -4.23 2.30
CA ASN A 402 22.53 -3.33 1.15
C ASN A 402 23.93 -3.20 0.55
N ASN A 403 25.01 -3.52 1.29
CA ASN A 403 26.39 -3.24 0.86
C ASN A 403 27.36 -4.44 0.98
N CYS A 404 26.95 -5.55 1.61
CA CYS A 404 27.81 -6.72 1.79
C CYS A 404 28.06 -7.43 0.45
N LYS A 405 29.32 -7.46 -0.01
CA LYS A 405 29.73 -8.05 -1.30
C LYS A 405 29.31 -9.52 -1.45
N VAL A 406 29.33 -10.30 -0.36
CA VAL A 406 28.91 -11.73 -0.32
C VAL A 406 27.38 -11.91 -0.46
N ASN A 407 26.60 -10.84 -0.36
CA ASN A 407 25.16 -10.81 -0.63
C ASN A 407 24.80 -10.15 -1.97
N LEU A 408 25.77 -9.77 -2.81
CA LEU A 408 25.49 -9.03 -4.06
C LEU A 408 24.51 -9.77 -4.97
N THR A 409 24.67 -11.09 -5.17
CA THR A 409 23.75 -11.92 -5.97
C THR A 409 22.30 -11.86 -5.45
N LEU A 410 22.11 -11.96 -4.12
CA LEU A 410 20.80 -11.83 -3.48
C LEU A 410 20.25 -10.39 -3.59
N ALA A 411 21.14 -9.38 -3.62
CA ALA A 411 20.76 -7.98 -3.75
C ALA A 411 20.26 -7.66 -5.16
N THR A 412 20.91 -8.22 -6.18
CA THR A 412 20.46 -8.21 -7.58
C THR A 412 19.12 -8.95 -7.73
N GLN A 413 18.99 -10.18 -7.24
CA GLN A 413 17.71 -10.92 -7.28
C GLN A 413 16.55 -10.17 -6.59
N ARG A 414 16.80 -9.53 -5.44
CA ARG A 414 15.82 -8.69 -4.73
C ARG A 414 15.45 -7.42 -5.50
N HIS A 415 16.42 -6.82 -6.21
CA HIS A 415 16.20 -5.68 -7.09
C HIS A 415 15.35 -6.08 -8.31
N ASP A 416 15.73 -7.18 -8.97
CA ASP A 416 15.09 -7.67 -10.19
C ASP A 416 13.65 -8.11 -9.92
N ALA A 417 13.37 -8.70 -8.76
CA ALA A 417 12.00 -9.00 -8.32
C ALA A 417 11.11 -7.73 -8.19
N VAL A 418 11.68 -6.55 -7.95
CA VAL A 418 10.95 -5.27 -7.95
C VAL A 418 10.86 -4.68 -9.36
N LEU A 419 11.93 -4.79 -10.16
CA LEU A 419 11.96 -4.39 -11.57
C LEU A 419 10.94 -5.17 -12.40
N GLU A 420 10.86 -6.49 -12.26
CA GLU A 420 9.84 -7.33 -12.87
C GLU A 420 8.42 -6.86 -12.52
N LEU A 421 8.16 -6.53 -11.26
CA LEU A 421 6.85 -6.06 -10.81
C LEU A 421 6.48 -4.71 -11.43
N LEU A 422 7.47 -3.86 -11.70
CA LEU A 422 7.31 -2.58 -12.40
C LEU A 422 7.03 -2.83 -13.89
N PHE A 423 7.87 -3.63 -14.56
CA PHE A 423 7.67 -3.99 -15.96
C PHE A 423 6.30 -4.65 -16.19
N LYS A 424 5.97 -5.67 -15.38
CA LYS A 424 4.67 -6.35 -15.37
C LYS A 424 3.51 -5.44 -14.95
N LEU A 425 3.73 -4.22 -14.45
CA LEU A 425 2.71 -3.17 -14.30
C LEU A 425 2.60 -2.32 -15.58
N LEU A 426 3.73 -1.86 -16.11
CA LEU A 426 3.82 -0.99 -17.29
C LEU A 426 3.23 -1.65 -18.55
N THR A 427 3.61 -2.91 -18.85
CA THR A 427 3.05 -3.66 -19.98
C THR A 427 1.53 -3.82 -19.87
N ARG A 428 1.00 -4.08 -18.67
CA ARG A 428 -0.46 -4.17 -18.43
C ARG A 428 -1.17 -2.81 -18.53
N LYS A 429 -0.43 -1.70 -18.56
CA LYS A 429 -0.96 -0.36 -18.83
C LYS A 429 -0.77 0.10 -20.28
N GLY A 430 -0.22 -0.76 -21.16
CA GLY A 430 -0.01 -0.46 -22.57
C GLY A 430 1.26 0.36 -22.84
N TYR A 431 2.16 0.50 -21.87
CA TYR A 431 3.44 1.17 -22.09
C TYR A 431 4.40 0.24 -22.82
N ALA A 432 4.92 0.70 -23.96
CA ALA A 432 6.07 0.12 -24.64
C ALA A 432 7.36 0.47 -23.86
N ALA A 433 7.59 -0.26 -22.78
CA ALA A 433 8.79 -0.15 -21.97
C ALA A 433 9.88 -1.12 -22.46
N THR A 434 11.13 -0.68 -22.45
CA THR A 434 12.33 -1.51 -22.54
C THR A 434 12.90 -1.71 -21.14
N ILE A 435 13.61 -2.82 -20.91
CA ILE A 435 14.32 -3.09 -19.64
C ILE A 435 15.80 -3.31 -19.88
N ASN A 436 16.64 -2.88 -18.93
CA ASN A 436 18.09 -3.08 -18.92
C ASN A 436 18.78 -2.80 -20.28
N ARG A 437 18.28 -1.77 -21.00
CA ARG A 437 18.79 -1.36 -22.31
C ARG A 437 19.83 -0.25 -22.17
N GLU A 438 20.92 -0.35 -22.92
CA GLU A 438 21.92 0.70 -23.04
C GLU A 438 21.42 1.80 -24.01
N LEU A 439 21.62 3.06 -23.62
CA LEU A 439 21.10 4.22 -24.35
C LEU A 439 22.03 4.54 -25.54
N PRO A 440 21.51 4.82 -26.76
CA PRO A 440 22.34 5.11 -27.93
C PRO A 440 23.39 6.21 -27.72
N GLU A 441 23.07 7.22 -26.91
CA GLU A 441 23.91 8.36 -26.57
C GLU A 441 24.76 8.18 -25.30
N SER A 442 24.71 7.04 -24.61
CA SER A 442 25.48 6.81 -23.38
C SER A 442 25.59 5.33 -22.98
N ARG A 443 26.77 4.92 -22.50
CA ARG A 443 26.99 3.58 -21.88
C ARG A 443 26.18 3.35 -20.61
N LEU A 444 25.36 4.31 -20.19
CA LEU A 444 24.43 4.16 -19.08
C LEU A 444 23.20 3.35 -19.49
N ARG A 445 22.90 2.38 -18.64
CA ARG A 445 21.78 1.44 -18.73
C ARG A 445 20.80 1.75 -17.58
N PRO A 446 19.66 2.43 -17.82
CA PRO A 446 18.58 2.49 -16.85
C PRO A 446 17.83 1.15 -16.79
N ASP A 447 17.23 0.82 -15.65
CA ASP A 447 16.51 -0.45 -15.50
C ASP A 447 15.23 -0.50 -16.37
N VAL A 448 14.58 0.65 -16.58
CA VAL A 448 13.45 0.84 -17.49
C VAL A 448 13.59 2.14 -18.29
N GLU A 449 13.35 2.08 -19.60
CA GLU A 449 13.14 3.22 -20.49
C GLU A 449 11.75 3.11 -21.15
N LEU A 450 11.05 4.24 -21.32
CA LEU A 450 9.79 4.32 -22.08
C LEU A 450 9.53 5.75 -22.60
N GLN A 451 8.75 5.87 -23.69
CA GLN A 451 8.32 7.17 -24.18
C GLN A 451 7.02 7.63 -23.50
N VAL A 452 6.97 8.89 -23.05
CA VAL A 452 5.80 9.52 -22.44
C VAL A 452 5.60 10.91 -23.06
N SER A 453 4.44 11.15 -23.67
CA SER A 453 4.09 12.44 -24.30
C SER A 453 5.10 12.96 -25.34
N GLY A 454 5.87 12.07 -25.97
CA GLY A 454 6.94 12.42 -26.91
C GLY A 454 8.34 12.56 -26.31
N SER A 455 8.48 12.53 -24.98
CA SER A 455 9.77 12.58 -24.26
C SER A 455 10.21 11.20 -23.76
N ARG A 456 11.53 10.97 -23.64
CA ARG A 456 12.08 9.78 -22.94
C ARG A 456 11.88 9.94 -21.43
N LEU A 457 11.30 8.92 -20.80
CA LEU A 457 11.28 8.71 -19.36
C LEU A 457 12.16 7.50 -19.02
N MET A 458 13.04 7.68 -18.04
CA MET A 458 13.84 6.62 -17.42
C MET A 458 13.34 6.37 -15.99
N ILE A 459 13.06 5.12 -15.66
CA ILE A 459 12.78 4.69 -14.29
C ILE A 459 13.84 3.66 -13.92
N ASP A 460 14.59 3.99 -12.89
CA ASP A 460 15.66 3.17 -12.35
C ASP A 460 15.29 2.78 -10.90
N VAL A 461 15.58 1.54 -10.51
CA VAL A 461 15.16 0.94 -9.25
C VAL A 461 16.30 1.00 -8.23
N ALA A 462 16.00 1.42 -7.01
CA ALA A 462 16.97 1.45 -5.92
C ALA A 462 16.42 0.80 -4.66
N ILE A 463 17.02 -0.31 -4.23
CA ILE A 463 16.71 -0.96 -2.96
C ILE A 463 17.72 -0.50 -1.91
N SER A 464 17.29 0.34 -0.96
CA SER A 464 18.14 1.00 0.05
C SER A 464 17.75 0.62 1.48
N TYR A 465 18.54 0.98 2.49
CA TYR A 465 18.17 0.72 3.89
C TYR A 465 17.04 1.65 4.36
N ASP A 466 16.24 1.21 5.34
CA ASP A 466 14.98 1.83 5.76
C ASP A 466 15.13 3.10 6.62
N HIS A 467 16.03 3.99 6.24
CA HIS A 467 16.23 5.32 6.83
C HIS A 467 15.93 6.39 5.78
N SER A 468 15.32 7.51 6.17
CA SER A 468 14.96 8.61 5.26
C SER A 468 16.15 9.13 4.46
N GLU A 469 17.29 9.33 5.11
CA GLU A 469 18.55 9.78 4.50
C GLU A 469 19.07 8.80 3.44
N ASN A 470 18.95 7.49 3.68
CA ASN A 470 19.38 6.45 2.74
C ASN A 470 18.47 6.38 1.51
N LEU A 471 17.15 6.56 1.68
CA LEU A 471 16.19 6.61 0.58
C LEU A 471 16.39 7.88 -0.26
N GLU A 472 16.54 9.03 0.40
CA GLU A 472 16.79 10.33 -0.23
C GLU A 472 18.10 10.32 -1.02
N ALA A 473 19.22 9.91 -0.39
CA ALA A 473 20.51 9.85 -1.06
C ALA A 473 20.52 8.85 -2.24
N ALA A 474 19.74 7.76 -2.16
CA ALA A 474 19.58 6.84 -3.29
C ALA A 474 18.78 7.46 -4.44
N TYR A 475 17.70 8.19 -4.14
CA TYR A 475 16.94 8.96 -5.11
C TYR A 475 17.84 10.01 -5.79
N THR A 476 18.51 10.87 -5.01
CA THR A 476 19.41 11.91 -5.49
C THR A 476 20.52 11.36 -6.38
N ARG A 477 21.21 10.28 -5.97
CA ARG A 477 22.26 9.65 -6.78
C ARG A 477 21.74 9.14 -8.14
N LYS A 478 20.53 8.57 -8.19
CA LYS A 478 19.94 8.11 -9.44
C LYS A 478 19.41 9.27 -10.29
N VAL A 479 18.95 10.39 -9.71
CA VAL A 479 18.65 11.62 -10.48
C VAL A 479 19.92 12.17 -11.15
N LEU A 480 20.95 12.50 -10.37
CA LEU A 480 22.22 13.06 -10.88
C LEU A 480 22.88 12.16 -11.95
N LYS A 481 22.74 10.83 -11.84
CA LYS A 481 23.29 9.87 -12.80
C LYS A 481 22.64 9.94 -14.19
N TYR A 482 21.35 10.29 -14.31
CA TYR A 482 20.61 10.20 -15.59
C TYR A 482 19.93 11.51 -16.03
N GLU A 483 19.89 12.58 -15.22
CA GLU A 483 19.18 13.83 -15.55
C GLU A 483 19.65 14.50 -16.85
N HIS A 484 20.91 14.27 -17.25
CA HIS A 484 21.48 14.77 -18.50
C HIS A 484 21.06 13.98 -19.75
N LEU A 485 20.32 12.87 -19.61
CA LEU A 485 19.89 11.98 -20.70
C LEU A 485 18.36 12.02 -20.97
N GLY A 486 17.61 12.81 -20.21
CA GLY A 486 16.16 12.96 -20.33
C GLY A 486 15.46 13.01 -18.97
N GLN A 487 14.14 12.78 -18.95
CA GLN A 487 13.41 12.78 -17.68
C GLN A 487 13.73 11.49 -16.91
N VAL A 488 14.22 11.62 -15.68
CA VAL A 488 14.49 10.50 -14.76
C VAL A 488 13.53 10.56 -13.57
N GLN A 489 12.97 9.40 -13.20
CA GLN A 489 12.11 9.27 -12.02
C GLN A 489 12.43 7.97 -11.27
N PRO A 490 13.39 7.98 -10.32
CA PRO A 490 13.82 6.77 -9.61
C PRO A 490 12.70 6.16 -8.74
N LEU A 491 12.64 4.83 -8.72
CA LEU A 491 11.76 4.04 -7.85
C LEU A 491 12.57 3.54 -6.64
N VAL A 492 12.46 4.22 -5.50
CA VAL A 492 13.24 3.88 -4.31
C VAL A 492 12.39 3.11 -3.29
N VAL A 493 12.82 1.90 -2.95
CA VAL A 493 12.13 0.99 -2.03
C VAL A 493 13.07 0.62 -0.88
N GLY A 494 12.55 0.58 0.34
CA GLY A 494 13.31 0.10 1.49
C GLY A 494 13.49 -1.42 1.48
N SER A 495 14.68 -1.91 1.82
CA SER A 495 15.01 -3.32 1.99
C SER A 495 14.17 -4.00 3.07
N LEU A 496 13.74 -3.27 4.10
CA LEU A 496 12.79 -3.69 5.13
C LEU A 496 11.36 -3.20 4.83
N GLY A 497 11.10 -2.73 3.60
CA GLY A 497 9.78 -2.43 3.09
C GLY A 497 9.29 -1.00 3.34
N SER A 498 10.16 -0.01 3.51
CA SER A 498 9.82 1.41 3.38
C SER A 498 9.47 1.80 1.94
N TRP A 499 8.83 2.95 1.76
CA TRP A 499 8.42 3.48 0.46
C TRP A 499 8.76 4.95 0.36
N TYR A 500 9.57 5.33 -0.61
CA TYR A 500 9.99 6.71 -0.77
C TYR A 500 8.84 7.56 -1.35
N PRO A 501 8.52 8.76 -0.79
CA PRO A 501 7.34 9.51 -1.19
C PRO A 501 7.26 9.91 -2.67
N LEU A 502 8.37 10.29 -3.29
CA LEU A 502 8.40 10.73 -4.70
C LEU A 502 8.19 9.57 -5.70
N ASN A 503 8.11 8.32 -5.23
CA ASN A 503 7.61 7.22 -6.07
C ASN A 503 6.15 7.50 -6.55
N GLU A 504 5.35 8.27 -5.80
CA GLU A 504 3.99 8.64 -6.23
C GLU A 504 3.95 9.62 -7.43
N ASP A 505 5.09 10.20 -7.80
CA ASP A 505 5.22 11.00 -9.02
C ASP A 505 5.26 10.08 -10.26
N ILE A 506 5.90 8.90 -10.19
CA ILE A 506 5.81 7.86 -11.25
C ILE A 506 4.35 7.54 -11.57
N ARG A 507 3.55 7.31 -10.51
CA ARG A 507 2.11 7.04 -10.64
C ARG A 507 1.38 8.18 -11.35
N SER A 508 1.75 9.42 -11.04
CA SER A 508 1.06 10.62 -11.53
C SER A 508 1.44 10.92 -12.98
N LEU A 509 2.73 10.80 -13.32
CA LEU A 509 3.29 11.01 -14.65
C LEU A 509 2.78 9.97 -15.66
N LEU A 510 2.64 8.72 -15.22
CA LEU A 510 2.13 7.59 -16.01
C LEU A 510 0.61 7.35 -15.84
N ALA A 511 -0.13 8.32 -15.29
CA ALA A 511 -1.59 8.27 -15.09
C ALA A 511 -2.12 6.95 -14.44
N ILE A 512 -1.29 6.28 -13.63
CA ILE A 512 -1.59 4.94 -13.11
C ILE A 512 -2.66 5.06 -12.02
N ASP A 513 -3.75 4.33 -12.21
CA ASP A 513 -4.86 4.34 -11.25
C ASP A 513 -4.41 3.89 -9.85
N HIS A 514 -5.01 4.50 -8.83
CA HIS A 514 -4.64 4.27 -7.43
C HIS A 514 -4.76 2.79 -7.01
N ARG A 515 -5.65 1.98 -7.60
CA ARG A 515 -5.80 0.55 -7.26
C ARG A 515 -4.61 -0.25 -7.80
N SER A 516 -4.27 -0.08 -9.09
CA SER A 516 -3.10 -0.72 -9.69
C SER A 516 -1.81 -0.33 -8.96
N TRP A 517 -1.63 0.97 -8.67
CA TRP A 517 -0.45 1.44 -7.96
C TRP A 517 -0.37 0.94 -6.51
N SER A 518 -1.48 0.94 -5.77
CA SER A 518 -1.49 0.38 -4.40
C SER A 518 -1.16 -1.11 -4.37
N ALA A 519 -1.59 -1.86 -5.39
CA ALA A 519 -1.27 -3.28 -5.53
C ALA A 519 0.22 -3.49 -5.86
N PHE A 520 0.78 -2.70 -6.77
CA PHE A 520 2.21 -2.67 -7.08
C PHE A 520 3.05 -2.30 -5.85
N ARG A 521 2.80 -1.14 -5.24
CA ARG A 521 3.45 -0.68 -3.99
C ARG A 521 3.48 -1.75 -2.91
N ARG A 522 2.37 -2.46 -2.69
CA ARG A 522 2.31 -3.59 -1.73
C ARG A 522 3.20 -4.76 -2.15
N LYS A 523 3.18 -5.17 -3.43
CA LYS A 523 4.01 -6.28 -3.93
C LYS A 523 5.51 -5.94 -3.90
N SER A 524 5.92 -4.75 -4.35
CA SER A 524 7.33 -4.35 -4.39
C SER A 524 7.95 -4.27 -2.99
N ARG A 525 7.19 -3.74 -2.01
CA ARG A 525 7.61 -3.74 -0.60
C ARG A 525 7.75 -5.16 -0.02
N LEU A 526 6.92 -6.12 -0.46
CA LEU A 526 7.04 -7.53 -0.06
C LEU A 526 8.22 -8.24 -0.74
N ALA A 527 8.48 -7.99 -2.02
CA ALA A 527 9.65 -8.52 -2.72
C ALA A 527 10.96 -8.03 -2.06
N ALA A 528 11.05 -6.73 -1.76
CA ALA A 528 12.17 -6.15 -1.03
C ALA A 528 12.37 -6.78 0.35
N ILE A 529 11.29 -6.97 1.13
CA ILE A 529 11.35 -7.68 2.43
C ILE A 529 11.86 -9.10 2.26
N LYS A 530 11.28 -9.89 1.34
CA LYS A 530 11.61 -11.32 1.16
C LYS A 530 13.11 -11.55 0.88
N GLY A 531 13.67 -10.86 -0.11
CA GLY A 531 15.11 -10.99 -0.43
C GLY A 531 16.01 -10.53 0.73
N SER A 532 15.57 -9.56 1.54
CA SER A 532 16.31 -9.13 2.73
C SER A 532 16.22 -10.14 3.88
N MET A 533 15.12 -10.87 4.01
CA MET A 533 15.01 -11.98 4.99
C MET A 533 15.87 -13.17 4.57
N GLU A 534 15.97 -13.45 3.27
CA GLU A 534 16.88 -14.48 2.74
C GLU A 534 18.36 -14.15 3.02
N MET A 535 18.81 -12.91 2.78
CA MET A 535 20.13 -12.42 3.21
C MET A 535 20.35 -12.58 4.71
N SER A 536 19.36 -12.20 5.51
CA SER A 536 19.41 -12.32 6.98
C SER A 536 19.57 -13.78 7.39
N LEU A 537 18.81 -14.69 6.78
CA LEU A 537 18.87 -16.13 7.04
C LEU A 537 20.21 -16.73 6.60
N LYS A 538 20.76 -16.34 5.45
CA LYS A 538 22.10 -16.79 4.99
C LYS A 538 23.18 -16.47 6.03
N ILE A 539 23.21 -15.24 6.53
CA ILE A 539 24.18 -14.79 7.54
C ILE A 539 23.94 -15.51 8.88
N LEU A 540 22.68 -15.59 9.33
CA LEU A 540 22.36 -16.17 10.64
C LEU A 540 22.38 -17.71 10.70
N ARG A 541 22.35 -18.39 9.54
CA ARG A 541 22.57 -19.84 9.41
C ARG A 541 24.04 -20.20 9.24
N THR A 542 24.89 -19.26 8.80
CA THR A 542 26.34 -19.46 8.80
C THR A 542 26.81 -19.46 10.25
N LYS A 543 26.92 -20.66 10.82
CA LYS A 543 27.10 -20.85 12.26
C LYS A 543 28.32 -20.10 12.78
N ILE A 544 28.14 -19.55 13.98
CA ILE A 544 29.24 -19.26 14.88
C ILE A 544 29.88 -20.60 15.25
N TYR A 545 31.10 -20.80 14.77
CA TYR A 545 32.11 -21.74 15.24
C TYR A 545 33.38 -20.93 15.51
#